data_AF-G4D3F5-F1
#
_entry.id   AF-G4D3F5-F1
#
_cell.length_a   1.000
_cell.length_b   1.000
_cell.length_c   1.000
_cell.angle_alpha   90.00
_cell.angle_beta   90.00
_cell.angle_gamma   90.00
#
_symmetry.space_group_name_H-M   'P 1'
#
loop_
_entity.id
_entity.type
_entity.pdbx_description
1 polymer ?
#
loop_
_entity_poly.entity_id
_entity_poly.type
_entity_poly.pdbx_seq_one_letter_code
_entity_poly.pdbx_strand_id
1 'polypeptide(L)'
;MVSKDLKEINKNDELIGKRFGKLKVISVYKKGKYKKCKCICDCGNTTYVYYSNLISGRTVSCGCRGAEIANSYKNIVGEIYHDLIVEEKTEKRKDGLIVWKCRCLKCGKYIEATKKQLDRGYVKDCGNHKYEDLLGQKSENLQLSHLIKIEKNIFAYVLAVSPLMYPDLI
;
A
#
# COMPACT_ATOMS: atom_id res chain seq x y z
N MET A 1 -9.65 -43.67 5.44
CA MET A 1 -10.95 -43.87 6.13
C MET A 1 -12.02 -43.00 5.47
N VAL A 2 -12.69 -43.51 4.43
CA VAL A 2 -13.81 -42.83 3.76
C VAL A 2 -15.09 -43.47 4.29
N SER A 3 -15.78 -42.83 5.24
CA SER A 3 -16.98 -43.40 5.85
C SER A 3 -18.18 -42.45 5.86
N LYS A 4 -19.30 -43.06 5.44
CA LYS A 4 -20.71 -42.72 5.63
C LYS A 4 -21.34 -41.72 4.65
N ASP A 5 -21.81 -42.32 3.56
CA ASP A 5 -23.13 -42.11 2.97
C ASP A 5 -23.47 -40.68 2.54
N LEU A 6 -22.77 -40.22 1.51
CA LEU A 6 -23.27 -39.16 0.64
C LEU A 6 -24.11 -39.82 -0.46
N LYS A 7 -25.42 -39.95 -0.24
CA LYS A 7 -26.34 -40.29 -1.34
C LYS A 7 -26.61 -39.00 -2.12
N GLU A 8 -26.24 -38.96 -3.39
CA GLU A 8 -26.54 -37.84 -4.30
C GLU A 8 -28.04 -37.90 -4.62
N ILE A 9 -28.82 -36.90 -4.18
CA ILE A 9 -30.29 -37.09 -4.09
C ILE A 9 -31.04 -36.43 -5.24
N ASN A 10 -30.47 -35.48 -5.98
CA ASN A 10 -31.25 -34.85 -7.03
C ASN A 10 -30.38 -34.15 -8.07
N LYS A 11 -30.37 -34.65 -9.31
CA LYS A 11 -29.86 -33.92 -10.47
C LYS A 11 -30.74 -32.74 -10.87
N ASN A 12 -31.99 -32.69 -10.38
CA ASN A 12 -33.00 -31.68 -10.73
C ASN A 12 -33.40 -30.78 -9.55
N ASP A 13 -32.53 -30.62 -8.55
CA ASP A 13 -32.82 -29.68 -7.46
C ASP A 13 -32.85 -28.24 -8.00
N GLU A 14 -33.86 -27.47 -7.62
CA GLU A 14 -34.04 -26.09 -8.08
C GLU A 14 -32.88 -25.15 -7.71
N LEU A 15 -32.03 -25.53 -6.74
CA LEU A 15 -30.85 -24.76 -6.41
C LEU A 15 -29.66 -25.03 -7.32
N ILE A 16 -29.62 -26.14 -8.07
CA ILE A 16 -28.50 -26.44 -8.96
C ILE A 16 -28.35 -25.32 -10.00
N GLY A 17 -27.13 -24.82 -10.15
CA GLY A 17 -26.83 -23.69 -11.03
C GLY A 17 -27.11 -22.31 -10.43
N LYS A 18 -27.92 -22.19 -9.37
CA LYS A 18 -28.18 -20.91 -8.70
C LYS A 18 -26.93 -20.40 -7.97
N ARG A 19 -26.87 -19.06 -7.84
CA ARG A 19 -25.79 -18.33 -7.18
C ARG A 19 -26.25 -17.72 -5.87
N PHE A 20 -25.39 -17.80 -4.85
CA PHE A 20 -25.57 -17.24 -3.51
C PHE A 20 -24.27 -16.52 -3.12
N GLY A 21 -24.24 -15.21 -3.34
CA GLY A 21 -23.00 -14.44 -3.28
C GLY A 21 -21.95 -14.98 -4.24
N LYS A 22 -20.77 -15.36 -3.72
CA LYS A 22 -19.66 -15.95 -4.50
C LYS A 22 -19.83 -17.45 -4.78
N LEU A 23 -20.89 -18.10 -4.29
CA LEU A 23 -21.09 -19.55 -4.41
C LEU A 23 -22.08 -19.90 -5.51
N LYS A 24 -21.69 -20.79 -6.42
CA LYS A 24 -22.58 -21.44 -7.39
C LYS A 24 -22.80 -22.90 -6.99
N VAL A 25 -24.05 -23.32 -6.88
CA VAL A 25 -24.41 -24.70 -6.50
C VAL A 25 -24.17 -25.64 -7.68
N ILE A 26 -23.41 -26.73 -7.44
CA ILE A 26 -23.11 -27.76 -8.43
C ILE A 26 -23.98 -29.00 -8.21
N SER A 27 -24.13 -29.44 -6.95
CA SER A 27 -24.96 -30.61 -6.63
C SER A 27 -25.51 -30.52 -5.22
N VAL A 28 -26.57 -31.29 -4.97
CA VAL A 28 -27.29 -31.31 -3.71
C VAL A 28 -27.42 -32.74 -3.22
N TYR A 29 -27.07 -32.98 -1.95
CA TYR A 29 -27.02 -34.33 -1.39
C TYR A 29 -27.57 -34.42 0.03
N LYS A 30 -28.08 -35.63 0.30
CA LYS A 30 -28.53 -36.18 1.57
C LYS A 30 -27.38 -36.52 2.50
N LYS A 31 -27.20 -35.91 3.67
CA LYS A 31 -26.35 -36.49 4.74
C LYS A 31 -27.16 -36.67 6.02
N GLY A 32 -27.66 -37.90 6.24
CA GLY A 32 -28.59 -38.20 7.34
C GLY A 32 -29.89 -37.41 7.20
N LYS A 33 -30.26 -36.64 8.22
CA LYS A 33 -31.45 -35.77 8.19
C LYS A 33 -31.22 -34.42 7.50
N TYR A 34 -29.98 -34.07 7.16
CA TYR A 34 -29.63 -32.74 6.67
C TYR A 34 -29.33 -32.74 5.18
N LYS A 35 -29.80 -31.69 4.49
CA LYS A 35 -29.52 -31.42 3.07
C LYS A 35 -28.31 -30.49 2.97
N LYS A 36 -27.32 -30.87 2.15
CA LYS A 36 -26.13 -30.08 1.87
C LYS A 36 -25.97 -29.86 0.37
N CYS A 37 -25.31 -28.77 0.02
CA CYS A 37 -25.00 -28.40 -1.34
C CYS A 37 -23.48 -28.37 -1.52
N LYS A 38 -22.99 -29.01 -2.58
CA LYS A 38 -21.64 -28.80 -3.09
C LYS A 38 -21.67 -27.54 -3.93
N CYS A 39 -20.84 -26.57 -3.59
CA CYS A 39 -20.75 -25.29 -4.29
C CYS A 39 -19.33 -25.05 -4.79
N ILE A 40 -19.19 -24.42 -5.95
CA ILE A 40 -17.95 -23.80 -6.39
C ILE A 40 -17.99 -22.32 -6.07
N CYS A 41 -16.91 -21.82 -5.49
CA CYS A 41 -16.73 -20.40 -5.19
C CYS A 41 -16.05 -19.70 -6.38
N ASP A 42 -16.28 -18.40 -6.54
CA ASP A 42 -15.61 -17.60 -7.58
C ASP A 42 -14.07 -17.59 -7.46
N CYS A 43 -13.51 -17.92 -6.29
CA CYS A 43 -12.07 -18.12 -6.11
C CYS A 43 -11.56 -19.50 -6.56
N GLY A 44 -12.41 -20.33 -7.17
CA GLY A 44 -12.09 -21.69 -7.65
C GLY A 44 -12.25 -22.79 -6.60
N ASN A 45 -12.33 -22.46 -5.32
CA ASN A 45 -12.46 -23.47 -4.26
C ASN A 45 -13.85 -24.11 -4.22
N THR A 46 -13.89 -25.40 -3.92
CA THR A 46 -15.15 -26.13 -3.66
C THR A 46 -15.45 -26.15 -2.17
N THR A 47 -16.72 -25.95 -1.80
CA THR A 47 -17.18 -26.01 -0.40
C THR A 47 -18.51 -26.75 -0.26
N TYR A 48 -18.79 -27.24 0.95
CA TYR A 48 -20.00 -27.96 1.30
C TYR A 48 -20.83 -27.18 2.32
N VAL A 49 -21.96 -26.65 1.88
CA VAL A 49 -22.78 -25.73 2.66
C VAL A 49 -24.12 -26.37 2.97
N TYR A 50 -24.67 -26.12 4.16
CA TYR A 50 -26.04 -26.53 4.46
C TYR A 50 -27.02 -25.80 3.54
N TYR A 51 -28.01 -26.54 3.03
CA TYR A 51 -29.05 -26.01 2.15
C TYR A 51 -29.76 -24.80 2.78
N SER A 52 -30.10 -24.90 4.07
CA SER A 52 -30.71 -23.80 4.83
C SER A 52 -29.83 -22.56 4.93
N ASN A 53 -28.51 -22.72 5.07
CA ASN A 53 -27.59 -21.58 5.19
C ASN A 53 -27.38 -20.83 3.88
N LEU A 54 -27.51 -21.52 2.73
CA LEU A 54 -27.49 -20.88 1.41
C LEU A 54 -28.76 -20.02 1.22
N ILE A 55 -29.93 -20.62 1.45
CA ILE A 55 -31.22 -19.92 1.27
C ILE A 55 -31.34 -18.75 2.24
N SER A 56 -30.95 -18.93 3.51
CA SER A 56 -31.02 -17.86 4.51
C SER A 56 -29.92 -16.80 4.36
N GLY A 57 -29.05 -16.89 3.34
CA GLY A 57 -27.95 -15.95 3.12
C GLY A 57 -26.85 -15.97 4.17
N ARG A 58 -26.81 -16.96 5.07
CA ARG A 58 -25.77 -17.07 6.13
C ARG A 58 -24.42 -17.50 5.58
N THR A 59 -24.38 -18.09 4.40
CA THR A 59 -23.13 -18.52 3.76
C THR A 59 -23.13 -18.06 2.31
N VAL A 60 -22.27 -17.08 2.01
CA VAL A 60 -22.19 -16.41 0.71
C VAL A 60 -20.81 -16.55 0.04
N SER A 61 -19.88 -17.27 0.66
CA SER A 61 -18.54 -17.57 0.10
C SER A 61 -17.97 -18.83 0.75
N CYS A 62 -16.88 -19.38 0.21
CA CYS A 62 -16.19 -20.51 0.83
C CYS A 62 -15.27 -20.11 2.00
N GLY A 63 -15.32 -18.85 2.46
CA GLY A 63 -14.39 -18.32 3.46
C GLY A 63 -13.07 -17.79 2.89
N CYS A 64 -12.87 -17.84 1.56
CA CYS A 64 -11.67 -17.31 0.89
C CYS A 64 -11.43 -15.83 1.21
N ARG A 65 -12.50 -15.03 1.36
CA ARG A 65 -12.38 -13.61 1.74
C ARG A 65 -11.62 -13.42 3.05
N GLY A 66 -11.85 -14.28 4.05
CA GLY A 66 -11.11 -14.20 5.32
C GLY A 66 -9.63 -14.55 5.15
N ALA A 67 -9.32 -15.54 4.30
CA ALA A 67 -7.95 -15.93 3.99
C ALA A 67 -7.22 -14.89 3.13
N GLU A 68 -7.90 -14.30 2.14
CA GLU A 68 -7.40 -13.20 1.30
C GLU A 68 -7.05 -11.99 2.17
N ILE A 69 -7.97 -11.57 3.04
CA ILE A 69 -7.76 -10.48 3.99
C ILE A 69 -6.60 -10.81 4.95
N ALA A 70 -6.59 -12.01 5.53
CA ALA A 70 -5.50 -12.41 6.43
C ALA A 70 -4.14 -12.47 5.71
N ASN A 71 -4.11 -12.83 4.42
CA ASN A 71 -2.88 -12.86 3.62
C ASN A 71 -2.44 -11.46 3.18
N SER A 72 -3.35 -10.54 2.84
CA SER A 72 -2.98 -9.14 2.57
C SER A 72 -2.43 -8.46 3.83
N TYR A 73 -2.93 -8.80 5.02
CA TYR A 73 -2.29 -8.37 6.27
C TYR A 73 -0.87 -8.94 6.46
N LYS A 74 -0.55 -10.09 5.86
CA LYS A 74 0.75 -10.76 5.99
C LYS A 74 1.77 -10.33 4.94
N ASN A 75 1.34 -9.86 3.77
CA ASN A 75 2.22 -9.44 2.69
C ASN A 75 1.84 -8.06 2.19
N ILE A 76 2.70 -7.08 2.49
CA ILE A 76 2.54 -5.67 2.09
C ILE A 76 3.63 -5.23 1.10
N VAL A 77 4.37 -6.16 0.49
CA VAL A 77 5.37 -5.84 -0.53
C VAL A 77 4.70 -5.12 -1.71
N GLY A 78 5.29 -4.01 -2.14
CA GLY A 78 4.79 -3.13 -3.18
C GLY A 78 3.83 -2.04 -2.67
N GLU A 79 3.36 -2.11 -1.42
CA GLU A 79 2.52 -1.06 -0.85
C GLU A 79 3.35 0.19 -0.54
N ILE A 80 2.75 1.36 -0.80
CA ILE A 80 3.35 2.67 -0.54
C ILE A 80 2.73 3.25 0.72
N TYR A 81 3.59 3.69 1.63
CA TYR A 81 3.24 4.37 2.87
C TYR A 81 3.99 5.69 2.93
N HIS A 82 3.30 6.81 2.72
CA HIS A 82 3.93 8.13 2.64
C HIS A 82 5.07 8.14 1.60
N ASP A 83 6.31 8.43 2.02
CA ASP A 83 7.49 8.48 1.13
C ASP A 83 8.26 7.15 1.09
N LEU A 84 7.63 6.03 1.47
CA LEU A 84 8.26 4.71 1.57
C LEU A 84 7.51 3.67 0.73
N ILE A 85 8.26 2.86 -0.02
CA ILE A 85 7.74 1.65 -0.67
C ILE A 85 8.29 0.41 0.04
N VAL A 86 7.43 -0.57 0.31
CA VAL A 86 7.88 -1.84 0.91
C VAL A 86 8.43 -2.75 -0.18
N GLU A 87 9.69 -3.18 -0.07
CA GLU A 87 10.33 -4.02 -1.11
C GLU A 87 10.47 -5.48 -0.70
N GLU A 88 10.85 -5.75 0.55
CA GLU A 88 11.03 -7.14 1.00
C GLU A 88 10.61 -7.37 2.45
N LYS A 89 10.16 -8.61 2.69
CA LYS A 89 9.98 -9.15 4.02
C LYS A 89 11.35 -9.51 4.59
N THR A 90 11.64 -9.06 5.81
CA THR A 90 12.83 -9.53 6.52
C THR A 90 12.51 -10.73 7.41
N GLU A 91 13.53 -11.44 7.85
CA GLU A 91 13.41 -12.51 8.85
C GLU A 91 13.20 -11.98 10.27
N LYS A 92 13.47 -10.68 10.49
CA LYS A 92 13.39 -10.05 11.81
C LYS A 92 11.94 -9.88 12.25
N ARG A 93 11.73 -10.02 13.56
CA ARG A 93 10.45 -9.70 14.22
C ARG A 93 10.64 -8.76 15.38
N LYS A 94 9.67 -7.87 15.57
CA LYS A 94 9.58 -6.94 16.70
C LYS A 94 8.16 -6.96 17.24
N ASP A 95 8.00 -7.22 18.54
CA ASP A 95 6.70 -7.39 19.20
C ASP A 95 5.78 -8.41 18.49
N GLY A 96 6.38 -9.50 18.00
CA GLY A 96 5.68 -10.54 17.22
C GLY A 96 5.34 -10.16 15.78
N LEU A 97 5.55 -8.90 15.37
CA LEU A 97 5.29 -8.39 14.02
C LEU A 97 6.51 -8.56 13.11
N ILE A 98 6.25 -8.79 11.83
CA ILE A 98 7.28 -8.82 10.78
C ILE A 98 7.88 -7.42 10.64
N VAL A 99 9.20 -7.36 10.57
CA VAL A 99 9.93 -6.14 10.17
C VAL A 99 10.08 -6.16 8.65
N TRP A 100 9.72 -5.05 8.01
CA TRP A 100 9.74 -4.89 6.56
C TRP A 100 10.88 -3.96 6.16
N LYS A 101 11.57 -4.29 5.08
CA LYS A 101 12.56 -3.39 4.49
C LYS A 101 11.84 -2.50 3.48
N CYS A 102 11.92 -1.21 3.73
CA CYS A 102 11.26 -0.18 2.96
C CYS A 102 12.33 0.70 2.30
N ARG A 103 12.12 1.07 1.04
CA ARG A 103 12.95 2.04 0.34
C ARG A 103 12.28 3.41 0.36
N CYS A 104 13.05 4.44 0.68
CA CYS A 104 12.59 5.81 0.56
C CYS A 104 12.48 6.22 -0.90
N LEU A 105 11.32 6.74 -1.29
CA LEU A 105 11.05 7.23 -2.63
C LEU A 105 11.78 8.55 -2.93
N LYS A 106 12.21 9.29 -1.89
CA LYS A 106 12.93 10.58 -2.04
C LYS A 106 14.44 10.42 -2.23
N CYS A 107 15.11 9.53 -1.50
CA CYS A 107 16.58 9.36 -1.60
C CYS A 107 17.04 7.93 -1.88
N GLY A 108 16.14 6.95 -1.98
CA GLY A 108 16.51 5.54 -2.17
C GLY A 108 17.11 4.86 -0.93
N LYS A 109 17.29 5.56 0.19
CA LYS A 109 17.78 4.95 1.43
C LYS A 109 16.78 3.94 1.99
N TYR A 110 17.32 2.84 2.49
CA TYR A 110 16.54 1.77 3.10
C TYR A 110 16.33 2.00 4.59
N ILE A 111 15.16 1.62 5.08
CA ILE A 111 14.83 1.53 6.50
C ILE A 111 14.09 0.24 6.81
N GLU A 112 14.08 -0.12 8.09
CA GLU A 112 13.31 -1.22 8.62
C GLU A 112 12.14 -0.70 9.44
N ALA A 113 10.92 -1.12 9.12
CA ALA A 113 9.70 -0.70 9.83
C ALA A 113 8.70 -1.85 9.95
N THR A 114 7.93 -1.88 11.03
CA THR A 114 6.81 -2.82 11.18
C THR A 114 5.55 -2.25 10.51
N LYS A 115 4.64 -3.12 10.04
CA LYS A 115 3.36 -2.69 9.47
C LYS A 115 2.58 -1.75 10.40
N LYS A 116 2.61 -2.01 11.72
CA LYS A 116 1.98 -1.16 12.74
C LYS A 116 2.54 0.27 12.74
N GLN A 117 3.84 0.45 12.53
CA GLN A 117 4.46 1.78 12.45
C GLN A 117 4.08 2.50 11.15
N LEU A 118 3.98 1.77 10.05
CA LEU A 118 3.57 2.30 8.75
C LEU A 118 2.09 2.71 8.75
N ASP A 119 1.19 1.82 9.18
CA ASP A 119 -0.26 2.08 9.27
C ASP A 119 -0.59 3.27 10.19
N ARG A 120 0.15 3.43 11.30
CA ARG A 120 -0.04 4.56 12.23
C ARG A 120 0.69 5.83 11.81
N GLY A 121 1.50 5.78 10.75
CA GLY A 121 2.30 6.91 10.28
C GLY A 121 3.37 7.36 11.28
N TYR A 122 3.86 6.47 12.15
CA TYR A 122 5.01 6.76 13.03
C TYR A 122 6.32 6.80 12.24
N VAL A 123 6.33 6.16 11.07
CA VAL A 123 7.44 6.15 10.11
C VAL A 123 6.86 6.57 8.76
N LYS A 124 7.34 7.70 8.22
CA LYS A 124 6.81 8.31 6.99
C LYS A 124 7.86 8.46 5.87
N ASP A 125 9.13 8.47 6.26
CA ASP A 125 10.28 8.62 5.38
C ASP A 125 11.50 7.95 6.05
N CYS A 126 12.68 8.01 5.42
CA CYS A 126 13.88 7.38 5.95
C CYS A 126 14.54 8.10 7.15
N GLY A 127 13.95 9.16 7.69
CA GLY A 127 14.46 9.96 8.81
C GLY A 127 15.68 10.82 8.48
N ASN A 128 16.16 10.79 7.24
CA ASN A 128 17.36 11.54 6.80
C ASN A 128 17.00 12.77 5.95
N HIS A 129 15.72 13.14 5.95
CA HIS A 129 15.19 14.28 5.22
C HIS A 129 14.78 15.41 6.17
N LYS A 130 15.69 15.91 7.00
CA LYS A 130 15.46 17.16 7.77
C LYS A 130 16.75 17.96 7.95
N TYR A 131 16.91 19.02 7.15
CA TYR A 131 17.18 20.41 7.58
C TYR A 131 17.36 21.45 6.43
N GLU A 132 16.98 21.18 5.18
CA GLU A 132 17.23 22.14 4.08
C GLU A 132 16.09 23.13 3.78
N ASP A 133 14.86 22.91 4.25
CA ASP A 133 13.74 23.83 3.97
C ASP A 133 13.86 25.20 4.67
N LEU A 134 14.72 25.34 5.71
CA LEU A 134 15.02 26.61 6.37
C LEU A 134 16.27 27.32 5.80
N LEU A 135 17.12 26.60 5.07
CA LEU A 135 18.36 27.15 4.49
C LEU A 135 18.17 27.57 3.03
N GLY A 136 17.24 26.95 2.29
CA GLY A 136 16.92 27.34 0.91
C GLY A 136 16.29 28.74 0.77
N GLN A 137 15.53 29.21 1.76
CA GLN A 137 14.96 30.57 1.73
C GLN A 137 15.93 31.67 2.16
N LYS A 138 17.05 31.33 2.82
CA LYS A 138 18.07 32.31 3.23
C LYS A 138 19.29 32.36 2.30
N SER A 139 19.66 31.26 1.64
CA SER A 139 20.84 31.24 0.76
C SER A 139 20.65 32.08 -0.52
N GLU A 140 19.47 32.02 -1.15
CA GLU A 140 19.17 32.83 -2.34
C GLU A 140 19.12 34.33 -2.00
N ASN A 141 18.52 34.70 -0.85
CA ASN A 141 18.46 36.09 -0.40
C ASN A 141 19.83 36.65 0.03
N LEU A 142 20.70 35.83 0.62
CA LEU A 142 22.04 36.28 1.01
C LEU A 142 22.97 36.41 -0.20
N GLN A 143 22.88 35.53 -1.19
CA GLN A 143 23.68 35.61 -2.42
C GLN A 143 23.25 36.78 -3.32
N LEU A 144 21.95 37.02 -3.52
CA LEU A 144 21.48 38.19 -4.29
C LEU A 144 21.85 39.51 -3.61
N SER A 145 21.70 39.63 -2.29
CA SER A 145 22.03 40.88 -1.59
C SER A 145 23.52 41.25 -1.68
N HIS A 146 24.41 40.24 -1.69
CA HIS A 146 25.85 40.47 -1.86
C HIS A 146 26.21 40.84 -3.30
N LEU A 147 25.62 40.18 -4.29
CA LEU A 147 25.80 40.49 -5.72
C LEU A 147 25.26 41.90 -6.06
N ILE A 148 24.07 42.26 -5.58
CA ILE A 148 23.48 43.60 -5.79
C ILE A 148 24.33 44.69 -5.11
N LYS A 149 24.94 44.41 -3.94
CA LYS A 149 25.87 45.34 -3.28
C LYS A 149 27.14 45.55 -4.12
N ILE A 150 27.69 44.49 -4.70
CA ILE A 150 28.90 44.56 -5.52
C ILE A 150 28.61 45.35 -6.81
N GLU A 151 27.50 45.07 -7.50
CA GLU A 151 27.13 45.80 -8.73
C GLU A 151 26.90 47.30 -8.50
N LYS A 152 26.22 47.68 -7.41
CA LYS A 152 26.05 49.10 -7.05
C LYS A 152 27.38 49.79 -6.74
N ASN A 153 28.33 49.09 -6.13
CA ASN A 153 29.64 49.64 -5.79
C ASN A 153 30.54 49.75 -7.03
N ILE A 154 30.47 48.79 -7.96
CA ILE A 154 31.13 48.86 -9.27
C ILE A 154 30.57 50.03 -10.08
N PHE A 155 29.24 50.20 -10.14
CA PHE A 155 28.63 51.30 -10.86
C PHE A 155 29.01 52.68 -10.27
N ALA A 156 29.05 52.80 -8.94
CA ALA A 156 29.52 54.01 -8.25
C ALA A 156 31.00 54.30 -8.55
N TYR A 157 31.85 53.26 -8.58
CA TYR A 157 33.26 53.41 -8.96
C TYR A 157 33.38 53.87 -10.42
N VAL A 158 32.71 53.19 -11.36
CA VAL A 158 32.74 53.55 -12.80
C VAL A 158 32.28 54.99 -13.03
N LEU A 159 31.21 55.46 -12.37
CA LEU A 159 30.77 56.86 -12.47
C LEU A 159 31.77 57.85 -11.83
N ALA A 160 32.49 57.45 -10.78
CA ALA A 160 33.47 58.30 -10.11
C ALA A 160 34.81 58.40 -10.88
N VAL A 161 35.22 57.36 -11.61
CA VAL A 161 36.44 57.37 -12.45
C VAL A 161 36.20 57.69 -13.93
N SER A 162 34.95 57.65 -14.43
CA SER A 162 34.64 58.09 -15.81
C SER A 162 35.10 59.53 -16.12
N PRO A 163 34.98 60.52 -15.20
CA PRO A 163 35.50 61.86 -15.42
C PRO A 163 37.03 61.96 -15.38
N LEU A 164 37.73 60.92 -14.92
CA LEU A 164 39.19 60.88 -14.80
C LEU A 164 39.87 60.10 -15.94
N MET A 165 39.12 59.36 -16.76
CA MET A 165 39.66 58.60 -17.90
C MET A 165 39.51 59.30 -19.27
N TYR A 166 38.65 60.33 -19.39
CA TYR A 166 38.50 61.11 -20.64
C TYR A 166 38.29 62.60 -20.33
N PRO A 167 39.35 63.39 -20.14
CA PRO A 167 39.22 64.84 -19.97
C PRO A 167 38.83 65.59 -21.26
N ASP A 168 38.91 64.96 -22.45
CA ASP A 168 38.84 65.66 -23.75
C ASP A 168 37.77 65.12 -24.72
N LEU A 169 36.52 64.94 -24.28
CA LEU A 169 35.38 64.89 -25.21
C LEU A 169 34.31 65.91 -24.79
N ILE A 170 34.51 67.14 -25.25
CA ILE A 170 33.48 68.14 -25.52
C ILE A 170 33.36 68.27 -27.04
#